data_AF-A0A6N1DQL9-F1
#
_entry.id   AF-A0A6N1DQL9-F1
#
_cell.length_a   1.000
_cell.length_b   1.000
_cell.length_c   1.000
_cell.angle_alpha   90.00
_cell.angle_beta   90.00
_cell.angle_gamma   90.00
#
_symmetry.space_group_name_H-M   'P 1'
#
loop_
_entity.id
_entity.type
_entity.pdbx_description
1 polymer ?
#
loop_
_entity_poly.entity_id
_entity_poly.type
_entity_poly.pdbx_seq_one_letter_code
_entity_poly.pdbx_strand_id
1 'polypeptide(L)'
;MSEWITAVLLLLGASLMLLAAVGLLRMPDLLTRMHAATKAGALGAGLMVSALAIYFAEGEVVARAVAIVAFIVLTAPIAAHMVGRAAYVVGVPLWEHSVKDELQGRYDIHSHTLHGGREKDSGGH
;
A
#
# COMPACT_ATOMS: atom_id res chain seq x y z
N MET A 1 27.05 7.89 19.13
CA MET A 1 27.08 7.22 17.79
C MET A 1 25.70 6.73 17.40
N SER A 2 24.98 6.07 18.31
CA SER A 2 23.56 5.75 18.15
C SER A 2 22.71 6.98 17.83
N GLU A 3 23.01 8.17 18.40
CA GLU A 3 22.21 9.38 18.14
C GLU A 3 22.20 9.77 16.65
N TRP A 4 23.34 9.67 15.98
CA TRP A 4 23.44 9.96 14.54
C TRP A 4 22.64 8.95 13.71
N ILE A 5 22.71 7.67 14.06
CA ILE A 5 21.95 6.60 13.39
C ILE A 5 20.44 6.83 13.58
N THR A 6 20.02 7.10 14.81
CA THR A 6 18.62 7.43 15.14
C THR A 6 18.15 8.67 14.38
N ALA A 7 18.95 9.75 14.34
CA ALA A 7 18.60 10.97 13.63
C ALA A 7 18.41 10.72 12.12
N VAL A 8 19.32 9.97 11.48
CA VAL A 8 19.20 9.62 10.06
C VAL A 8 17.95 8.77 9.80
N LEU A 9 17.70 7.76 10.63
CA LEU A 9 16.51 6.91 10.49
C LEU A 9 15.20 7.70 10.66
N LEU A 10 15.15 8.63 11.63
CA LEU A 10 14.00 9.52 11.83
C LEU A 10 13.80 10.46 10.65
N LEU A 11 14.86 11.09 10.14
CA LEU A 11 14.77 11.99 8.99
C LEU A 11 14.31 11.25 7.72
N LEU A 12 14.87 10.06 7.47
CA LEU A 12 14.43 9.23 6.34
C LEU A 12 12.98 8.77 6.53
N GLY A 13 12.62 8.29 7.72
CA GLY A 13 11.26 7.86 8.04
C GLY A 13 10.23 8.98 7.88
N ALA A 14 10.54 10.17 8.39
CA ALA A 14 9.71 11.37 8.24
C ALA A 14 9.60 11.82 6.79
N SER A 15 10.69 11.76 6.02
CA SER A 15 10.68 12.08 4.59
C SER A 15 9.79 11.12 3.81
N LEU A 16 9.84 9.82 4.12
CA LEU A 16 8.94 8.83 3.51
C LEU A 16 7.48 9.05 3.90
N MET A 17 7.20 9.44 5.15
CA MET A 17 5.84 9.82 5.58
C MET A 17 5.32 11.04 4.84
N LEU A 18 6.16 12.04 4.62
CA LEU A 18 5.82 13.19 3.81
C LEU A 18 5.52 12.78 2.37
N LEU A 19 6.35 11.93 1.78
CA LEU A 19 6.11 11.39 0.43
C LEU A 19 4.82 10.57 0.35
N ALA A 20 4.48 9.80 1.40
CA ALA A 20 3.22 9.07 1.49
C ALA A 20 2.03 10.04 1.48
N ALA A 21 2.07 11.11 2.29
CA ALA A 21 1.03 12.13 2.34
C ALA A 21 0.90 12.92 1.03
N VAL A 22 2.02 13.31 0.43
CA VAL A 22 2.04 13.98 -0.87
C VAL A 22 1.51 13.06 -1.97
N GLY A 23 1.89 11.78 -1.96
CA GLY A 23 1.37 10.77 -2.87
C GLY A 23 -0.15 10.59 -2.73
N LEU A 24 -0.66 10.57 -1.49
CA LEU A 24 -2.10 10.49 -1.23
C LEU A 24 -2.87 11.68 -1.82
N LEU A 25 -2.30 12.89 -1.76
CA LEU A 25 -2.94 14.11 -2.26
C LEU A 25 -2.77 14.32 -3.77
N ARG A 26 -1.63 13.92 -4.34
CA ARG A 26 -1.24 14.28 -5.71
C ARG A 26 -1.50 13.18 -6.75
N MET A 27 -1.60 11.92 -6.33
CA MET A 27 -1.81 10.82 -7.27
C MET A 27 -3.24 10.84 -7.86
N PRO A 28 -3.40 10.45 -9.13
CA PRO A 28 -4.61 10.73 -9.90
C PRO A 28 -5.79 9.80 -9.58
N ASP A 29 -5.54 8.58 -9.12
CA ASP A 29 -6.60 7.61 -8.80
C ASP A 29 -6.41 6.96 -7.41
N LEU A 30 -7.44 6.23 -6.96
CA LEU A 30 -7.44 5.61 -5.64
C LEU A 30 -6.34 4.55 -5.50
N LEU A 31 -6.10 3.74 -6.54
CA LEU A 31 -5.11 2.66 -6.49
C LEU A 31 -3.68 3.20 -6.39
N THR A 32 -3.35 4.24 -7.15
CA THR A 32 -2.04 4.90 -7.11
C THR A 32 -1.83 5.68 -5.80
N ARG A 33 -2.87 6.34 -5.28
CA ARG A 33 -2.86 6.95 -3.94
C ARG A 33 -2.59 5.92 -2.85
N MET A 34 -3.32 4.81 -2.87
CA MET A 34 -3.16 3.71 -1.92
C MET A 34 -1.78 3.07 -2.05
N HIS A 35 -1.28 2.86 -3.27
CA HIS A 35 0.06 2.34 -3.50
C HIS A 35 1.14 3.20 -2.86
N ALA A 36 1.07 4.52 -3.06
CA ALA A 36 1.98 5.47 -2.46
C ALA A 36 1.89 5.44 -0.93
N ALA A 37 0.67 5.52 -0.39
CA ALA A 37 0.43 5.56 1.05
C ALA A 37 0.88 4.27 1.76
N THR A 38 0.53 3.09 1.23
CA THR A 38 0.87 1.80 1.82
C THR A 38 2.37 1.56 1.82
N LYS A 39 3.07 1.78 0.70
CA LYS A 39 4.52 1.50 0.62
C LYS A 39 5.34 2.51 1.41
N ALA A 40 5.19 3.80 1.11
CA ALA A 40 5.99 4.84 1.75
C ALA A 40 5.62 5.00 3.23
N GLY A 41 4.33 4.87 3.58
CA GLY A 41 3.85 4.94 4.96
C GLY A 41 4.35 3.78 5.82
N ALA A 42 4.26 2.53 5.33
CA ALA A 42 4.74 1.37 6.08
C ALA A 42 6.26 1.43 6.33
N LEU A 43 7.04 1.76 5.29
CA LEU A 43 8.49 1.92 5.41
C LEU A 43 8.85 3.10 6.32
N GLY A 44 8.17 4.25 6.17
CA GLY A 44 8.38 5.42 7.02
C GLY A 44 8.14 5.12 8.49
N ALA A 45 7.04 4.43 8.80
CA ALA A 45 6.70 4.04 10.17
C ALA A 45 7.73 3.04 10.71
N GLY A 46 8.10 2.05 9.89
CA GLY A 46 9.10 1.04 10.25
C GLY A 46 10.46 1.65 10.60
N LEU A 47 10.93 2.63 9.83
CA LEU A 47 12.18 3.35 10.11
C LEU A 47 12.10 4.16 11.40
N MET A 48 11.01 4.89 11.64
CA MET A 48 10.85 5.68 12.86
C MET A 48 10.78 4.79 14.12
N VAL A 49 10.06 3.68 14.05
CA VAL A 49 9.95 2.71 15.15
C VAL A 49 11.28 1.97 15.38
N SER A 50 12.03 1.70 14.32
CA SER A 50 13.37 1.13 14.43
C SER A 50 14.38 2.13 15.03
N ALA A 51 14.25 3.42 14.71
CA ALA A 51 15.05 4.48 15.33
C ALA A 51 14.79 4.55 16.85
N LEU A 52 13.51 4.42 17.26
CA LEU A 52 13.11 4.34 18.66
C LEU A 52 13.75 3.14 19.37
N ALA A 53 13.70 1.96 18.74
CA ALA A 53 14.30 0.73 19.29
C ALA A 53 15.81 0.87 19.51
N ILE A 54 16.53 1.47 18.55
CA ILE A 54 17.98 1.69 18.61
C ILE A 54 18.35 2.75 19.66
N TYR A 55 17.53 3.80 19.80
CA TYR A 55 17.81 4.89 20.73
C TYR A 55 17.71 4.44 22.20
N PHE A 56 16.64 3.73 22.54
CA PHE A 56 16.42 3.26 23.91
C PHE A 56 17.22 1.99 24.21
N ALA A 57 17.39 1.09 23.24
CA ALA A 57 18.12 -0.17 23.38
C ALA A 57 17.67 -1.05 24.58
N GLU A 58 16.46 -0.83 25.09
CA GLU A 58 15.84 -1.61 26.17
C GLU A 58 15.04 -2.77 25.58
N GLY A 59 15.17 -3.97 26.16
CA GLY A 59 14.54 -5.18 25.64
C GLY A 59 13.02 -5.07 25.48
N GLU A 60 12.33 -4.40 26.41
CA GLU A 60 10.89 -4.16 26.35
C GLU A 60 10.51 -3.23 25.19
N VAL A 61 11.28 -2.16 24.97
CA VAL A 61 11.06 -1.20 23.88
C VAL A 61 11.30 -1.87 22.53
N VAL A 62 12.38 -2.65 22.41
CA VAL A 62 12.72 -3.39 21.19
C VAL A 62 11.64 -4.42 20.86
N ALA A 63 11.15 -5.18 21.85
CA ALA A 63 10.08 -6.16 21.65
C ALA A 63 8.80 -5.51 21.13
N ARG A 64 8.39 -4.36 21.71
CA ARG A 64 7.24 -3.58 21.22
C ARG A 64 7.47 -3.04 19.82
N ALA A 65 8.66 -2.52 19.53
CA ALA A 65 9.01 -2.00 18.21
C ALA A 65 8.90 -3.08 17.12
N VAL A 66 9.46 -4.28 17.38
CA VAL A 66 9.35 -5.42 16.47
C VAL A 66 7.89 -5.82 16.26
N ALA A 67 7.09 -5.89 17.34
CA ALA A 67 5.67 -6.20 17.24
C ALA A 67 4.90 -5.17 16.39
N ILE A 68 5.19 -3.86 16.54
CA ILE A 68 4.58 -2.80 15.74
C ILE A 68 4.96 -2.95 14.25
N VAL A 69 6.24 -3.16 13.94
CA VAL A 69 6.69 -3.33 12.54
C VAL A 69 6.05 -4.57 11.91
N ALA A 70 6.04 -5.70 12.62
CA ALA A 70 5.39 -6.92 12.16
C ALA A 70 3.89 -6.69 11.91
N PHE A 71 3.20 -6.02 12.83
CA PHE A 71 1.79 -5.70 12.69
C PHE A 71 1.53 -4.83 11.46
N ILE A 72 2.33 -3.78 11.23
CA ILE A 72 2.20 -2.91 10.05
C ILE A 72 2.41 -3.71 8.75
N VAL A 73 3.46 -4.53 8.68
CA VAL A 73 3.78 -5.32 7.48
C VAL A 73 2.69 -6.35 7.16
N LEU A 74 2.06 -6.93 8.18
CA LEU A 74 0.96 -7.88 8.00
C LEU A 74 -0.36 -7.20 7.64
N THR A 75 -0.68 -6.09 8.30
CA THR A 75 -1.99 -5.43 8.16
C THR A 75 -2.08 -4.54 6.94
N ALA A 76 -0.98 -3.88 6.54
CA ALA A 76 -1.01 -2.93 5.43
C ALA A 76 -1.38 -3.57 4.07
N PRO A 77 -0.89 -4.77 3.69
CA PRO A 77 -1.32 -5.46 2.48
C PRO A 77 -2.79 -5.91 2.53
N ILE A 78 -3.26 -6.39 3.68
CA ILE A 78 -4.65 -6.81 3.85
C ILE A 78 -5.58 -5.60 3.71
N ALA A 79 -5.26 -4.49 4.36
CA ALA A 79 -6.00 -3.24 4.23
C ALA A 79 -6.02 -2.75 2.77
N ALA A 80 -4.87 -2.72 2.10
CA ALA A 80 -4.77 -2.32 0.70
C ALA A 80 -5.58 -3.23 -0.22
N HIS A 81 -5.56 -4.55 0.01
CA HIS A 81 -6.33 -5.50 -0.77
C HIS A 81 -7.84 -5.30 -0.59
N MET A 82 -8.31 -5.14 0.66
CA MET A 82 -9.72 -4.91 0.95
C MET A 82 -10.22 -3.60 0.34
N VAL A 83 -9.46 -2.51 0.49
CA VAL A 83 -9.79 -1.21 -0.08
C VAL A 83 -9.77 -1.25 -1.61
N GLY A 84 -8.78 -1.90 -2.23
CA GLY A 84 -8.71 -2.08 -3.68
C GLY A 84 -9.89 -2.89 -4.22
N ARG A 85 -10.25 -3.99 -3.56
CA ARG A 85 -11.43 -4.80 -3.92
C ARG A 85 -12.72 -4.00 -3.78
N ALA A 86 -12.89 -3.28 -2.67
CA ALA A 86 -14.08 -2.46 -2.44
C ALA A 86 -14.19 -1.33 -3.49
N ALA A 87 -13.09 -0.65 -3.80
CA ALA A 87 -13.05 0.39 -4.82
C ALA A 87 -13.47 -0.14 -6.19
N TYR A 88 -12.97 -1.33 -6.56
CA TYR A 88 -13.36 -1.98 -7.80
C TYR A 88 -14.84 -2.37 -7.83
N VAL A 89 -15.35 -2.96 -6.73
CA VAL A 89 -16.76 -3.38 -6.60
C VAL A 89 -17.73 -2.20 -6.63
N VAL A 90 -17.36 -1.06 -6.05
CA VAL A 90 -18.19 0.16 -6.05
C VAL A 90 -18.07 0.95 -7.36
N GLY A 91 -17.17 0.54 -8.27
CA GLY A 91 -16.99 1.18 -9.57
C GLY A 91 -16.25 2.52 -9.50
N VAL A 92 -15.29 2.66 -8.58
CA VAL A 92 -14.40 3.83 -8.54
C VAL A 92 -13.62 3.90 -9.86
N PRO A 93 -13.65 5.03 -10.58
CA PRO A 93 -12.96 5.15 -11.86
C PRO A 93 -11.43 5.00 -11.68
N LEU A 94 -10.82 4.24 -12.59
CA LEU A 94 -9.38 4.17 -12.76
C LEU A 94 -8.85 5.48 -13.37
N TRP A 95 -7.54 5.72 -13.25
CA TRP A 95 -6.93 6.85 -13.94
C TRP A 95 -7.14 6.77 -15.45
N GLU A 96 -7.40 7.90 -16.11
CA GLU A 96 -7.69 7.98 -17.55
C GLU A 96 -6.59 7.39 -18.45
N HIS A 97 -5.34 7.42 -17.98
CA HIS A 97 -4.20 6.86 -18.70
C HIS A 97 -3.89 5.39 -18.32
N SER A 98 -4.82 4.71 -17.64
CA SER A 98 -4.72 3.28 -17.35
C SER A 98 -4.90 2.47 -18.63
N VAL A 99 -3.84 1.76 -19.04
CA VAL A 99 -3.82 1.02 -20.31
C VAL A 99 -4.57 -0.31 -20.23
N LYS A 100 -4.69 -0.90 -19.03
CA LYS A 100 -5.15 -2.28 -18.87
C LYS A 100 -6.04 -2.45 -17.65
N ASP A 101 -7.27 -2.90 -17.89
CA ASP A 101 -8.18 -3.44 -16.88
C ASP A 101 -8.64 -4.83 -17.36
N GLU A 102 -8.04 -5.88 -16.79
CA GLU A 102 -8.39 -7.26 -17.15
C GLU A 102 -9.70 -7.73 -16.52
N LEU A 103 -10.18 -7.05 -15.48
CA LEU A 103 -11.40 -7.41 -14.78
C LEU A 103 -12.63 -6.76 -15.42
N GLN A 104 -12.45 -5.68 -16.18
CA GLN A 104 -13.52 -4.95 -16.85
C GLN A 104 -14.38 -5.89 -17.71
N GLY A 105 -15.67 -5.99 -17.36
CA GLY A 105 -16.63 -6.84 -18.07
C GLY A 105 -16.40 -8.35 -17.93
N ARG A 106 -15.40 -8.79 -17.16
CA ARG A 106 -15.10 -10.20 -16.90
C ARG A 106 -15.44 -10.66 -15.50
N TYR A 107 -15.55 -9.73 -14.55
CA TYR A 107 -15.94 -10.02 -13.18
C TYR A 107 -17.41 -9.63 -12.95
N ASP A 108 -18.25 -10.62 -12.68
CA ASP A 108 -19.62 -10.38 -12.23
C ASP A 108 -19.64 -10.28 -10.69
N ILE A 109 -20.05 -9.11 -10.19
CA ILE A 109 -20.11 -8.80 -8.77
C ILE A 109 -21.24 -9.58 -8.07
N HIS A 110 -22.32 -9.91 -8.78
CA HIS A 110 -23.48 -10.61 -8.20
C HIS A 110 -23.25 -12.12 -8.11
N SER A 111 -22.65 -12.73 -9.14
CA SER A 111 -22.36 -14.17 -9.14
C SER A 111 -20.96 -14.49 -8.58
N HIS A 112 -20.10 -13.50 -8.36
CA HIS A 112 -18.68 -13.66 -8.02
C HIS A 112 -17.93 -14.59 -9.00
N THR A 113 -18.38 -14.66 -10.26
CA THR A 113 -17.74 -15.47 -11.29
C THR A 113 -16.83 -14.63 -12.18
N LEU A 114 -15.69 -15.21 -12.54
CA LEU A 114 -14.76 -14.67 -13.53
C LEU A 114 -15.00 -15.37 -14.85
N HIS A 115 -15.47 -14.64 -15.86
CA HIS A 115 -15.64 -15.18 -17.19
C HIS A 115 -14.28 -15.24 -17.91
N GLY A 116 -13.87 -16.45 -18.29
CA GLY A 116 -12.61 -16.70 -18.99
C GLY A 116 -12.67 -16.19 -20.43
N GLY A 117 -11.73 -15.31 -20.81
CA GLY A 117 -11.68 -14.67 -22.13
C GLY A 117 -11.18 -15.58 -23.27
N ARG A 118 -11.91 -16.63 -23.62
CA ARG A 118 -11.71 -17.38 -24.88
C ARG A 118 -12.96 -17.42 -25.77
N GLU A 119 -13.70 -16.32 -25.88
CA GLU A 119 -14.87 -16.32 -26.78
C GLU A 119 -15.20 -14.95 -27.40
N LYS A 120 -14.19 -14.22 -27.92
CA LYS A 120 -14.39 -13.14 -28.90
C LYS A 120 -13.18 -12.93 -29.83
N ASP A 121 -12.60 -14.01 -30.37
CA ASP A 121 -11.62 -13.89 -31.48
C ASP A 121 -11.79 -14.96 -32.57
N SER A 122 -12.95 -15.62 -32.63
CA SER A 122 -13.28 -16.62 -33.65
C SER A 122 -14.67 -16.34 -34.23
N GLY A 123 -14.71 -15.49 -35.25
CA GLY A 123 -15.89 -15.10 -36.02
C GLY A 123 -15.82 -13.61 -36.32
N GLY A 124 -15.16 -13.13 -37.39
CA GLY A 124 -15.16 -13.69 -38.74
C GLY A 124 -16.20 -12.94 -39.57
N HIS A 125 -15.71 -11.94 -40.31
CA HIS A 125 -16.38 -11.03 -41.26
C HIS A 125 -17.19 -9.86 -40.70
#